data_AF-A0A235BT07-F1
#
_entry.id   AF-A0A235BT07-F1
#
_cell.length_a   1.000
_cell.length_b   1.000
_cell.length_c   1.000
_cell.angle_alpha   90.00
_cell.angle_beta   90.00
_cell.angle_gamma   90.00
#
_symmetry.space_group_name_H-M   'P 1'
#
loop_
_entity.id
_entity.type
_entity.pdbx_description
1 polymer ?
#
loop_
_entity_poly.entity_id
_entity_poly.type
_entity_poly.pdbx_seq_one_letter_code
_entity_poly.pdbx_strand_id
1 'polypeptide(L)'
;MKTLSDIRPIKHAAETDLLKCHGVTGVDIGYKYVGGKKTEVLAIRVYVEAKKNEKDIPKKELIPKTIKGVKTDVIQRKFVLHPLRVQVAEIELKTDTGTYDPLRGGISIGPCRSVWLEPPDVPAAGWYIFVGTLGVIVRDNVSGDPMLLSNFHVMCVDDGWSVGDTMCQPSRLDGGNCPTDVVGALQRASLGGQVDCAVASHTARGYACGIVDIGDVAGKATATVGMAVRKRGRTTELTYGIVDTVDLTVTIPYGDGLGSVTLTNQIGIDVDPAHSPQFGDHGDSGSVVIDNARRVVGLHFAGNEDGTYGVANPIQAVLDALNVSICVPKAKEVEKKIEIKERLKEFKEIEKKIEYEKMPEKKIEIKERFKEFKEPKEIRERVKTPGAEGFPIPPIGPAKPIGSAEERLARLETAVNQLTHFIRPELRPDLGAGALTREPDLSSSDLSTLSRQLQKQAADAKQAKDNKDVEKPREA
;
A
#
# COMPACT_ATOMS: atom_id res chain seq x y z
N MET A 1 -34.91 -0.84 -17.05
CA MET A 1 -34.16 -1.34 -15.87
C MET A 1 -32.98 -0.39 -15.68
N LYS A 2 -32.62 0.00 -14.45
CA LYS A 2 -31.51 0.96 -14.24
C LYS A 2 -30.17 0.31 -14.56
N THR A 3 -29.30 1.03 -15.26
CA THR A 3 -27.94 0.62 -15.61
C THR A 3 -26.97 0.88 -14.46
N LEU A 4 -25.74 0.34 -14.53
CA LEU A 4 -24.67 0.66 -13.56
C LEU A 4 -24.39 2.17 -13.49
N SER A 5 -24.38 2.86 -14.64
CA SER A 5 -24.20 4.33 -14.70
C SER A 5 -25.32 5.09 -14.00
N ASP A 6 -26.55 4.57 -13.99
CA ASP A 6 -27.67 5.19 -13.28
C ASP A 6 -27.58 4.99 -11.77
N ILE A 7 -27.00 3.86 -11.32
CA ILE A 7 -26.96 3.46 -9.91
C ILE A 7 -25.77 4.10 -9.17
N ARG A 8 -24.61 4.23 -9.82
CA ARG A 8 -23.37 4.78 -9.21
C ARG A 8 -23.58 6.12 -8.48
N PRO A 9 -24.18 7.16 -9.10
CA PRO A 9 -24.40 8.42 -8.40
C PRO A 9 -25.33 8.29 -7.19
N ILE A 10 -26.28 7.36 -7.24
CA ILE A 10 -27.23 7.10 -6.15
C ILE A 10 -26.53 6.38 -4.99
N LYS A 11 -25.71 5.37 -5.28
CA LYS A 11 -24.89 4.68 -4.28
C LYS A 11 -23.95 5.67 -3.61
N HIS A 12 -23.19 6.44 -4.38
CA HIS A 12 -22.23 7.43 -3.84
C HIS A 12 -22.92 8.43 -2.90
N ALA A 13 -24.11 8.91 -3.26
CA ALA A 13 -24.85 9.86 -2.44
C ALA A 13 -25.42 9.25 -1.14
N ALA A 14 -25.59 7.93 -1.07
CA ALA A 14 -26.14 7.24 0.10
C ALA A 14 -25.08 6.57 0.98
N GLU A 15 -23.88 6.38 0.43
CA GLU A 15 -22.80 5.57 0.99
C GLU A 15 -22.39 5.97 2.41
N THR A 16 -22.12 7.26 2.62
CA THR A 16 -21.71 7.77 3.93
C THR A 16 -22.77 7.55 5.00
N ASP A 17 -24.04 7.68 4.66
CA ASP A 17 -25.12 7.50 5.64
C ASP A 17 -25.39 6.02 5.92
N LEU A 18 -25.28 5.16 4.90
CA LEU A 18 -25.38 3.71 5.07
C LEU A 18 -24.24 3.16 5.93
N LEU A 19 -23.00 3.63 5.74
CA LEU A 19 -21.84 3.20 6.52
C LEU A 19 -21.89 3.66 7.98
N LYS A 20 -22.70 4.67 8.32
CA LYS A 20 -22.95 5.06 9.72
C LYS A 20 -23.96 4.16 10.42
N CYS A 21 -24.75 3.37 9.69
CA CYS A 21 -25.69 2.44 10.30
C CYS A 21 -24.93 1.36 11.07
N HIS A 22 -25.38 1.07 12.29
CA HIS A 22 -24.71 0.12 13.17
C HIS A 22 -24.66 -1.28 12.54
N GLY A 23 -23.46 -1.88 12.57
CA GLY A 23 -23.21 -3.20 11.99
C GLY A 23 -23.07 -3.25 10.48
N VAL A 24 -23.18 -2.11 9.76
CA VAL A 24 -22.84 -2.05 8.33
C VAL A 24 -21.33 -2.05 8.16
N THR A 25 -20.84 -2.97 7.33
CA THR A 25 -19.40 -3.22 7.09
C THR A 25 -18.97 -2.75 5.69
N GLY A 26 -19.92 -2.57 4.77
CA GLY A 26 -19.63 -2.09 3.43
C GLY A 26 -20.87 -1.86 2.57
N VAL A 27 -20.68 -1.19 1.44
CA VAL A 27 -21.74 -0.89 0.46
C VAL A 27 -21.18 -0.98 -0.95
N ASP A 28 -21.90 -1.61 -1.86
CA ASP A 28 -21.50 -1.67 -3.27
C ASP A 28 -22.70 -1.65 -4.24
N ILE A 29 -22.40 -1.93 -5.51
CA ILE A 29 -23.39 -2.24 -6.54
C ILE A 29 -23.13 -3.66 -7.03
N GLY A 30 -24.20 -4.45 -7.11
CA GLY A 30 -24.15 -5.80 -7.66
C GLY A 30 -25.54 -6.41 -7.82
N TYR A 31 -25.56 -7.67 -8.22
CA TYR A 31 -26.81 -8.40 -8.39
C TYR A 31 -27.42 -8.76 -7.04
N LYS A 32 -28.74 -8.58 -6.92
CA LYS A 32 -29.50 -8.93 -5.72
C LYS A 32 -29.56 -10.45 -5.53
N TYR A 33 -29.52 -10.89 -4.27
CA TYR A 33 -29.72 -12.27 -3.87
C TYR A 33 -31.10 -12.48 -3.20
N VAL A 34 -31.78 -13.57 -3.54
CA VAL A 34 -33.04 -13.99 -2.90
C VAL A 34 -32.97 -15.48 -2.61
N GLY A 35 -33.13 -15.86 -1.34
CA GLY A 35 -33.02 -17.27 -0.92
C GLY A 35 -31.67 -17.91 -1.27
N GLY A 36 -30.58 -17.13 -1.18
CA GLY A 36 -29.22 -17.56 -1.54
C GLY A 36 -28.93 -17.61 -3.04
N LYS A 37 -29.90 -17.30 -3.91
CA LYS A 37 -29.72 -17.32 -5.36
C LYS A 37 -29.54 -15.90 -5.91
N LYS A 38 -28.52 -15.73 -6.75
CA LYS A 38 -28.30 -14.52 -7.54
C LYS A 38 -29.47 -14.28 -8.49
N THR A 39 -29.90 -13.04 -8.63
CA THR A 39 -30.97 -12.62 -9.55
C THR A 39 -30.39 -11.70 -10.63
N GLU A 40 -31.17 -11.43 -11.69
CA GLU A 40 -30.79 -10.47 -12.74
C GLU A 40 -31.01 -8.99 -12.36
N VAL A 41 -31.43 -8.72 -11.11
CA VAL A 41 -31.75 -7.37 -10.66
C VAL A 41 -30.53 -6.73 -10.02
N LEU A 42 -30.01 -5.66 -10.63
CA LEU A 42 -29.00 -4.81 -9.99
C LEU A 42 -29.59 -4.04 -8.79
N ALA A 43 -28.84 -4.03 -7.70
CA ALA A 43 -29.20 -3.39 -6.44
C ALA A 43 -28.00 -2.69 -5.80
N ILE A 44 -28.29 -1.77 -4.89
CA ILE A 44 -27.30 -1.31 -3.91
C ILE A 44 -27.22 -2.39 -2.83
N ARG A 45 -26.09 -3.08 -2.72
CA ARG A 45 -25.90 -4.12 -1.71
C ARG A 45 -25.27 -3.46 -0.49
N VAL A 46 -25.85 -3.73 0.68
CA VAL A 46 -25.40 -3.26 1.99
C VAL A 46 -24.96 -4.47 2.77
N TYR A 47 -23.68 -4.51 3.12
CA TYR A 47 -23.08 -5.58 3.88
C TYR A 47 -23.20 -5.29 5.37
N VAL A 48 -23.61 -6.30 6.14
CA VAL A 48 -23.73 -6.23 7.59
C VAL A 48 -22.96 -7.37 8.24
N GLU A 49 -22.43 -7.15 9.43
CA GLU A 49 -21.73 -8.18 10.21
C GLU A 49 -22.65 -9.36 10.53
N ALA A 50 -23.87 -9.07 10.99
CA ALA A 50 -24.88 -10.07 11.30
C ALA A 50 -26.28 -9.60 10.91
N LYS A 51 -27.08 -10.48 10.31
CA LYS A 51 -28.51 -10.20 10.07
C LYS A 51 -29.30 -10.33 11.37
N LYS A 52 -30.20 -9.37 11.60
CA LYS A 52 -31.18 -9.36 12.70
C LYS A 52 -32.60 -9.35 12.12
N ASN A 53 -33.60 -9.74 12.91
CA ASN A 53 -34.99 -9.61 12.46
C ASN A 53 -35.35 -8.12 12.36
N GLU A 54 -36.18 -7.75 11.38
CA GLU A 54 -36.61 -6.35 11.19
C GLU A 54 -37.24 -5.73 12.45
N LYS A 55 -37.86 -6.55 13.31
CA LYS A 55 -38.48 -6.11 14.58
C LYS A 55 -37.46 -5.73 15.66
N ASP A 56 -36.26 -6.26 15.57
CA ASP A 56 -35.18 -6.07 16.56
C ASP A 56 -34.24 -4.92 16.16
N ILE A 57 -34.50 -4.27 15.02
CA ILE A 57 -33.70 -3.19 14.47
C ILE A 57 -34.45 -1.86 14.65
N PRO A 58 -33.84 -0.83 15.28
CA PRO A 58 -34.43 0.50 15.34
C PRO A 58 -34.76 1.01 13.94
N LYS A 59 -35.92 1.66 13.74
CA LYS A 59 -36.35 2.15 12.41
C LYS A 59 -35.31 3.05 11.70
N LYS A 60 -34.45 3.72 12.46
CA LYS A 60 -33.37 4.58 11.95
C LYS A 60 -32.17 3.81 11.40
N GLU A 61 -31.98 2.56 11.86
CA GLU A 61 -30.91 1.66 11.42
C GLU A 61 -31.38 0.66 10.36
N LEU A 62 -32.70 0.57 10.14
CA LEU A 62 -33.26 -0.31 9.14
C LEU A 62 -32.92 0.19 7.73
N ILE A 63 -32.19 -0.63 6.97
CA ILE A 63 -31.84 -0.33 5.59
C ILE A 63 -33.14 -0.27 4.74
N PRO A 64 -33.40 0.84 4.04
CA PRO A 64 -34.63 0.99 3.26
C PRO A 64 -34.62 0.00 2.09
N LYS A 65 -35.79 -0.58 1.75
CA LYS A 65 -35.94 -1.54 0.62
C LYS A 65 -35.61 -0.95 -0.75
N THR A 66 -35.62 0.38 -0.85
CA THR A 66 -35.22 1.14 -2.03
C THR A 66 -34.57 2.46 -1.66
N ILE A 67 -33.56 2.88 -2.42
CA ILE A 67 -32.92 4.19 -2.31
C ILE A 67 -33.06 4.90 -3.66
N LYS A 68 -33.79 6.03 -3.69
CA LYS A 68 -34.10 6.78 -4.93
C LYS A 68 -34.56 5.87 -6.08
N GLY A 69 -35.43 4.90 -5.77
CA GLY A 69 -35.98 3.93 -6.72
C GLY A 69 -35.05 2.79 -7.14
N VAL A 70 -33.81 2.72 -6.63
CA VAL A 70 -32.93 1.54 -6.77
C VAL A 70 -33.27 0.55 -5.67
N LYS A 71 -33.37 -0.74 -5.99
CA LYS A 71 -33.56 -1.79 -4.98
C LYS A 71 -32.33 -1.91 -4.08
N THR A 72 -32.53 -2.25 -2.82
CA THR A 72 -31.44 -2.60 -1.91
C THR A 72 -31.39 -4.10 -1.69
N ASP A 73 -30.22 -4.58 -1.30
CA ASP A 73 -30.03 -5.93 -0.80
C ASP A 73 -29.18 -5.91 0.47
N VAL A 74 -29.56 -6.70 1.47
CA VAL A 74 -28.81 -6.79 2.73
C VAL A 74 -28.11 -8.14 2.75
N ILE A 75 -26.78 -8.13 2.78
CA ILE A 75 -25.94 -9.32 2.71
C ILE A 75 -25.14 -9.42 4.01
N GLN A 76 -25.09 -10.61 4.61
CA GLN A 76 -24.25 -10.82 5.79
C GLN A 76 -22.82 -11.07 5.32
N ARG A 77 -21.90 -10.17 5.64
CA ARG A 77 -20.47 -10.30 5.37
C ARG A 77 -19.69 -9.34 6.25
N LYS A 78 -18.75 -9.88 7.02
CA LYS A 78 -17.76 -9.10 7.75
C LYS A 78 -16.47 -9.07 6.94
N PHE A 79 -15.92 -7.88 6.76
CA PHE A 79 -14.63 -7.70 6.10
C PHE A 79 -13.55 -7.51 7.15
N VAL A 80 -12.46 -8.25 7.01
CA VAL A 80 -11.32 -8.23 7.91
C VAL A 80 -10.04 -8.01 7.10
N LEU A 81 -9.08 -7.30 7.66
CA LEU A 81 -7.75 -7.28 7.05
C LEU A 81 -7.15 -8.68 7.12
N HIS A 82 -6.28 -8.99 6.17
CA HIS A 82 -5.52 -10.24 6.16
C HIS A 82 -4.01 -10.05 6.51
N PRO A 83 -3.56 -9.17 7.43
CA PRO A 83 -2.19 -9.24 7.92
C PRO A 83 -2.02 -10.50 8.75
N LEU A 84 -0.88 -11.15 8.61
CA LEU A 84 -0.47 -12.10 9.62
C LEU A 84 0.51 -11.39 10.57
N ARG A 85 0.09 -11.29 11.83
CA ARG A 85 0.94 -10.83 12.94
C ARG A 85 1.08 -11.96 13.94
N VAL A 86 2.29 -12.16 14.44
CA VAL A 86 2.60 -13.25 15.38
C VAL A 86 3.46 -12.68 16.50
N GLN A 87 3.15 -13.09 17.74
CA GLN A 87 3.95 -12.72 18.89
C GLN A 87 5.34 -13.35 18.73
N VAL A 88 6.40 -12.60 19.04
CA VAL A 88 7.79 -13.08 18.84
C VAL A 88 8.08 -14.40 19.58
N ALA A 89 7.34 -14.72 20.65
CA ALA A 89 7.47 -15.96 21.41
C ALA A 89 6.83 -17.20 20.74
N GLU A 90 6.00 -17.04 19.69
CA GLU A 90 5.14 -18.09 19.13
C GLU A 90 5.36 -18.30 17.61
N ILE A 91 6.60 -18.14 17.13
CA ILE A 91 6.93 -18.23 15.70
C ILE A 91 6.75 -19.68 15.19
N GLU A 92 5.67 -19.93 14.46
CA GLU A 92 5.47 -21.12 13.63
C GLU A 92 5.65 -20.78 12.14
N LEU A 93 6.52 -21.54 11.46
CA LEU A 93 6.77 -21.38 10.01
C LEU A 93 5.52 -21.75 9.20
N LYS A 94 5.24 -20.97 8.14
CA LYS A 94 4.08 -21.16 7.25
C LYS A 94 4.49 -21.71 5.87
N THR A 95 3.52 -21.95 4.99
CA THR A 95 3.64 -22.74 3.74
C THR A 95 4.85 -22.41 2.85
N ASP A 96 5.03 -21.15 2.42
CA ASP A 96 6.20 -20.74 1.62
C ASP A 96 7.20 -19.87 2.39
N THR A 97 8.19 -20.53 3.01
CA THR A 97 9.31 -19.90 3.71
C THR A 97 10.57 -19.77 2.84
N GLY A 98 10.44 -19.91 1.52
CA GLY A 98 11.58 -19.95 0.61
C GLY A 98 12.38 -18.64 0.57
N THR A 99 13.70 -18.77 0.45
CA THR A 99 14.59 -17.66 0.05
C THR A 99 14.67 -17.61 -1.48
N TYR A 100 14.33 -16.47 -2.06
CA TYR A 100 14.27 -16.31 -3.51
C TYR A 100 15.40 -15.41 -4.03
N ASP A 101 16.13 -15.89 -5.03
CA ASP A 101 17.02 -15.12 -5.89
C ASP A 101 16.92 -15.68 -7.33
N PRO A 102 16.29 -14.97 -8.28
CA PRO A 102 15.81 -13.59 -8.17
C PRO A 102 14.50 -13.45 -7.38
N LEU A 103 14.29 -12.27 -6.80
CA LEU A 103 13.02 -11.84 -6.21
C LEU A 103 11.91 -11.80 -7.26
N ARG A 104 10.72 -12.28 -6.89
CA ARG A 104 9.51 -12.35 -7.71
C ARG A 104 8.29 -12.01 -6.88
N GLY A 105 7.21 -11.61 -7.54
CA GLY A 105 5.92 -11.44 -6.90
C GLY A 105 5.38 -12.75 -6.31
N GLY A 106 4.53 -12.62 -5.31
CA GLY A 106 3.83 -13.69 -4.62
C GLY A 106 4.53 -14.28 -3.41
N ILE A 107 5.80 -13.94 -3.15
CA ILE A 107 6.62 -14.51 -2.06
C ILE A 107 6.49 -13.76 -0.74
N SER A 108 6.95 -14.37 0.35
CA SER A 108 7.01 -13.74 1.68
C SER A 108 7.87 -12.47 1.71
N ILE A 109 7.37 -11.40 2.32
CA ILE A 109 8.15 -10.19 2.68
C ILE A 109 7.62 -9.60 3.98
N GLY A 110 8.49 -8.98 4.77
CA GLY A 110 8.05 -8.26 5.96
C GLY A 110 9.08 -7.27 6.48
N PRO A 111 8.64 -6.32 7.32
CA PRO A 111 9.51 -5.35 7.96
C PRO A 111 10.46 -6.03 8.93
N CYS A 112 11.65 -5.46 9.06
CA CYS A 112 12.64 -5.93 10.02
C CYS A 112 12.32 -5.53 11.46
N ARG A 113 11.56 -4.44 11.65
CA ARG A 113 11.14 -4.00 12.97
C ARG A 113 10.06 -4.92 13.55
N SER A 114 9.99 -4.96 14.87
CA SER A 114 8.85 -5.49 15.63
C SER A 114 8.07 -4.34 16.23
N VAL A 115 6.79 -4.55 16.49
CA VAL A 115 5.89 -3.55 17.06
C VAL A 115 5.39 -4.02 18.41
N TRP A 116 5.37 -3.14 19.40
CA TRP A 116 4.73 -3.43 20.68
C TRP A 116 3.22 -3.21 20.53
N LEU A 117 2.43 -4.24 20.82
CA LEU A 117 0.96 -4.18 20.75
C LEU A 117 0.38 -4.64 22.09
N GLU A 118 -0.82 -4.16 22.42
CA GLU A 118 -1.54 -4.48 23.66
C GLU A 118 -3.01 -4.86 23.38
N PRO A 119 -3.71 -5.50 24.32
CA PRO A 119 -5.16 -5.70 24.21
C PRO A 119 -5.93 -4.37 24.11
N PRO A 120 -7.07 -4.32 23.38
CA PRO A 120 -7.76 -5.45 22.76
C PRO A 120 -7.26 -5.82 21.36
N ASP A 121 -6.32 -5.06 20.80
CA ASP A 121 -5.84 -5.29 19.44
C ASP A 121 -5.15 -6.64 19.31
N VAL A 122 -4.42 -7.10 20.32
CA VAL A 122 -3.80 -8.43 20.38
C VAL A 122 -4.21 -9.19 21.66
N PRO A 123 -4.18 -10.54 21.67
CA PRO A 123 -4.59 -11.33 22.83
C PRO A 123 -3.68 -11.12 24.05
N ALA A 124 -2.40 -10.81 23.83
CA ALA A 124 -1.42 -10.57 24.90
C ALA A 124 -0.50 -9.42 24.52
N ALA A 125 -0.19 -8.55 25.49
CA ALA A 125 0.77 -7.48 25.31
C ALA A 125 2.16 -8.03 24.98
N GLY A 126 2.84 -7.42 24.01
CA GLY A 126 4.20 -7.84 23.66
C GLY A 126 4.67 -7.36 22.31
N TRP A 127 5.84 -7.85 21.90
CA TRP A 127 6.41 -7.59 20.58
C TRP A 127 5.83 -8.55 19.53
N TYR A 128 5.33 -7.99 18.45
CA TYR A 128 4.79 -8.68 17.29
C TYR A 128 5.62 -8.39 16.05
N ILE A 129 5.70 -9.38 15.17
CA ILE A 129 6.24 -9.26 13.82
C ILE A 129 5.11 -9.40 12.81
N PHE A 130 5.27 -8.72 11.68
CA PHE A 130 4.28 -8.69 10.61
C PHE A 130 4.86 -9.34 9.36
N VAL A 131 4.01 -10.03 8.63
CA VAL A 131 4.33 -10.59 7.32
C VAL A 131 3.20 -10.31 6.35
N GLY A 132 3.59 -10.14 5.10
CA GLY A 132 2.68 -10.22 3.98
C GLY A 132 3.39 -10.80 2.76
N THR A 133 2.85 -10.43 1.61
CA THR A 133 3.32 -10.89 0.32
C THR A 133 3.97 -9.73 -0.45
N LEU A 134 5.12 -10.00 -1.05
CA LEU A 134 5.68 -9.14 -2.09
C LEU A 134 4.77 -9.27 -3.31
N GLY A 135 4.02 -8.23 -3.65
CA GLY A 135 3.04 -8.31 -4.73
C GLY A 135 3.67 -8.52 -6.09
N VAL A 136 4.45 -7.54 -6.52
CA VAL A 136 5.16 -7.56 -7.80
C VAL A 136 6.31 -6.56 -7.77
N ILE A 137 7.27 -6.75 -8.67
CA ILE A 137 8.26 -5.72 -8.97
C ILE A 137 7.58 -4.61 -9.79
N VAL A 138 7.74 -3.37 -9.36
CA VAL A 138 7.33 -2.17 -10.10
C VAL A 138 8.55 -1.34 -10.46
N ARG A 139 8.37 -0.33 -11.30
CA ARG A 139 9.41 0.65 -11.66
C ARG A 139 9.03 2.01 -11.10
N ASP A 140 9.98 2.67 -10.48
CA ASP A 140 9.85 4.07 -10.14
C ASP A 140 9.69 4.91 -11.43
N ASN A 141 8.69 5.79 -11.50
CA ASN A 141 8.47 6.59 -12.70
C ASN A 141 9.48 7.75 -12.86
N VAL A 142 10.25 8.09 -11.82
CA VAL A 142 11.25 9.15 -11.86
C VAL A 142 12.62 8.60 -12.26
N SER A 143 13.11 7.57 -11.56
CA SER A 143 14.43 6.98 -11.80
C SER A 143 14.40 5.79 -12.78
N GLY A 144 13.28 5.09 -12.90
CA GLY A 144 13.16 3.84 -13.65
C GLY A 144 13.63 2.59 -12.88
N ASP A 145 14.08 2.77 -11.63
CA ASP A 145 14.63 1.70 -10.80
C ASP A 145 13.54 0.71 -10.35
N PRO A 146 13.90 -0.57 -10.18
CA PRO A 146 12.98 -1.55 -9.62
C PRO A 146 12.64 -1.22 -8.16
N MET A 147 11.38 -1.44 -7.80
CA MET A 147 10.87 -1.32 -6.44
C MET A 147 9.99 -2.53 -6.10
N LEU A 148 9.88 -2.80 -4.81
CA LEU A 148 9.10 -3.90 -4.23
C LEU A 148 7.74 -3.37 -3.80
N LEU A 149 6.64 -3.78 -4.44
CA LEU A 149 5.28 -3.35 -4.10
C LEU A 149 4.62 -4.32 -3.09
N SER A 150 4.00 -3.79 -2.03
CA SER A 150 3.11 -4.52 -1.13
C SER A 150 2.06 -3.58 -0.52
N ASN A 151 1.32 -4.01 0.51
CA ASN A 151 0.38 -3.15 1.24
C ASN A 151 1.08 -2.22 2.23
N PHE A 152 0.40 -1.11 2.56
CA PHE A 152 0.80 -0.24 3.67
C PHE A 152 0.83 -1.04 4.97
N HIS A 153 -0.25 -1.77 5.29
CA HIS A 153 -0.31 -2.47 6.58
C HIS A 153 0.67 -3.65 6.71
N VAL A 154 1.33 -4.03 5.62
CA VAL A 154 2.41 -5.02 5.63
C VAL A 154 3.76 -4.35 5.90
N MET A 155 4.11 -3.31 5.14
CA MET A 155 5.43 -2.67 5.22
C MET A 155 5.50 -1.58 6.30
N CYS A 156 4.43 -0.81 6.45
CA CYS A 156 4.31 0.29 7.40
C CYS A 156 3.69 -0.17 8.71
N VAL A 157 2.82 -1.17 8.74
CA VAL A 157 2.21 -1.75 9.96
C VAL A 157 1.34 -0.81 10.80
N ASP A 158 1.91 0.23 11.41
CA ASP A 158 1.29 1.17 12.36
C ASP A 158 1.56 2.62 11.90
N ASP A 159 1.43 3.63 12.79
CA ASP A 159 1.76 5.04 12.56
C ASP A 159 3.22 5.42 12.91
N GLY A 160 3.98 4.50 13.51
CA GLY A 160 5.38 4.67 13.90
C GLY A 160 6.40 4.33 12.80
N TRP A 161 5.93 3.99 11.59
CA TRP A 161 6.78 3.72 10.43
C TRP A 161 7.59 4.93 9.98
N SER A 162 8.67 4.67 9.25
CA SER A 162 9.48 5.72 8.64
C SER A 162 10.04 5.28 7.29
N VAL A 163 10.21 6.25 6.38
CA VAL A 163 11.01 6.05 5.17
C VAL A 163 12.40 5.58 5.60
N GLY A 164 12.89 4.50 4.97
CA GLY A 164 14.13 3.83 5.35
C GLY A 164 13.94 2.55 6.17
N ASP A 165 12.73 2.27 6.69
CA ASP A 165 12.44 1.00 7.36
C ASP A 165 12.76 -0.18 6.46
N THR A 166 13.56 -1.11 6.96
CA THR A 166 14.09 -2.20 6.13
C THR A 166 13.12 -3.37 6.00
N MET A 167 13.12 -4.00 4.82
CA MET A 167 12.30 -5.15 4.47
C MET A 167 13.19 -6.36 4.21
N CYS A 168 12.81 -7.52 4.74
CA CYS A 168 13.53 -8.79 4.54
C CYS A 168 12.69 -9.81 3.75
N GLN A 169 13.39 -10.68 3.01
CA GLN A 169 12.82 -11.79 2.24
C GLN A 169 13.67 -13.06 2.52
N PRO A 170 13.11 -14.16 3.02
CA PRO A 170 11.75 -14.27 3.54
C PRO A 170 11.54 -13.29 4.71
N SER A 171 10.28 -13.06 5.10
CA SER A 171 10.01 -12.25 6.28
C SER A 171 10.63 -12.89 7.54
N ARG A 172 10.72 -12.12 8.63
CA ARG A 172 11.17 -12.64 9.94
C ARG A 172 10.34 -13.83 10.43
N LEU A 173 9.04 -13.85 10.15
CA LEU A 173 8.17 -14.97 10.53
C LEU A 173 8.51 -16.24 9.75
N ASP A 174 8.96 -16.07 8.51
CA ASP A 174 9.27 -17.14 7.58
C ASP A 174 10.77 -17.54 7.60
N GLY A 175 11.48 -17.22 8.69
CA GLY A 175 12.88 -17.59 8.90
C GLY A 175 13.92 -16.56 8.43
N GLY A 176 13.49 -15.39 7.96
CA GLY A 176 14.38 -14.31 7.52
C GLY A 176 15.17 -13.66 8.66
N ASN A 177 16.45 -13.42 8.40
CA ASN A 177 17.39 -12.78 9.31
C ASN A 177 17.79 -11.39 8.78
N CYS A 178 17.23 -10.32 9.35
CA CYS A 178 17.43 -8.95 8.87
C CYS A 178 18.88 -8.47 8.68
N PRO A 179 19.87 -8.88 9.48
CA PRO A 179 21.27 -8.61 9.18
C PRO A 179 21.74 -9.09 7.78
N THR A 180 21.15 -10.15 7.24
CA THR A 180 21.59 -10.79 5.98
C THR A 180 20.55 -10.80 4.87
N ASP A 181 19.26 -10.75 5.21
CA ASP A 181 18.16 -11.01 4.27
C ASP A 181 17.38 -9.75 3.87
N VAL A 182 17.91 -8.56 4.19
CA VAL A 182 17.34 -7.28 3.75
C VAL A 182 17.43 -7.15 2.24
N VAL A 183 16.28 -6.84 1.62
CA VAL A 183 16.12 -6.68 0.16
C VAL A 183 15.76 -5.29 -0.27
N GLY A 184 15.40 -4.44 0.69
CA GLY A 184 14.90 -3.11 0.39
C GLY A 184 14.66 -2.28 1.63
N ALA A 185 14.42 -1.00 1.41
CA ALA A 185 14.01 -0.06 2.44
C ALA A 185 12.78 0.73 1.97
N LEU A 186 11.80 0.90 2.83
CA LEU A 186 10.55 1.61 2.58
C LEU A 186 10.84 3.00 2.00
N GLN A 187 10.13 3.36 0.92
CA GLN A 187 10.31 4.64 0.24
C GLN A 187 9.04 5.49 0.28
N ARG A 188 7.91 4.89 -0.07
CA ARG A 188 6.61 5.58 -0.17
C ARG A 188 5.49 4.66 0.25
N ALA A 189 4.46 5.24 0.85
CA ALA A 189 3.29 4.52 1.29
C ALA A 189 2.06 5.42 1.25
N SER A 190 0.88 4.81 1.11
CA SER A 190 -0.41 5.51 1.10
C SER A 190 -1.49 4.59 1.67
N LEU A 191 -2.26 5.14 2.61
CA LEU A 191 -3.42 4.48 3.22
C LEU A 191 -4.59 5.47 3.22
N GLY A 192 -5.71 5.04 2.64
CA GLY A 192 -6.94 5.83 2.56
C GLY A 192 -7.41 6.09 1.14
N GLY A 193 -8.63 6.63 1.03
CA GLY A 193 -9.26 6.90 -0.26
C GLY A 193 -9.59 5.62 -1.02
N GLN A 194 -8.67 5.15 -1.87
CA GLN A 194 -8.84 3.92 -2.67
C GLN A 194 -7.73 2.90 -2.43
N VAL A 195 -6.72 3.20 -1.61
CA VAL A 195 -5.48 2.43 -1.57
C VAL A 195 -5.02 2.10 -0.16
N ASP A 196 -4.39 0.94 -0.05
CA ASP A 196 -3.56 0.46 1.04
C ASP A 196 -2.30 -0.10 0.41
N CYS A 197 -1.26 0.72 0.28
CA CYS A 197 -0.11 0.34 -0.55
C CYS A 197 1.19 0.99 -0.08
N ALA A 198 2.29 0.29 -0.32
CA ALA A 198 3.63 0.76 -0.04
C ALA A 198 4.64 0.19 -1.05
N VAL A 199 5.70 0.94 -1.29
CA VAL A 199 6.86 0.49 -2.06
C VAL A 199 8.15 0.64 -1.27
N ALA A 200 8.98 -0.39 -1.32
CA ALA A 200 10.37 -0.35 -0.87
C ALA A 200 11.33 -0.33 -2.06
N SER A 201 12.52 0.22 -1.86
CA SER A 201 13.63 0.10 -2.82
C SER A 201 14.03 -1.37 -3.01
N HIS A 202 14.72 -1.68 -4.10
CA HIS A 202 15.35 -2.98 -4.31
C HIS A 202 16.87 -2.84 -4.18
N THR A 203 17.46 -3.37 -3.10
CA THR A 203 18.87 -3.12 -2.74
C THR A 203 19.75 -4.37 -2.78
N ALA A 204 19.17 -5.58 -2.90
CA ALA A 204 19.92 -6.83 -2.89
C ALA A 204 19.24 -7.91 -3.75
N ARG A 205 20.04 -8.90 -4.18
CA ARG A 205 19.66 -10.02 -5.07
C ARG A 205 19.22 -9.61 -6.47
N GLY A 206 19.01 -10.59 -7.34
CA GLY A 206 18.36 -10.37 -8.63
C GLY A 206 16.86 -10.11 -8.46
N TYR A 207 16.21 -9.61 -9.50
CA TYR A 207 14.75 -9.52 -9.58
C TYR A 207 14.24 -10.00 -10.94
N ALA A 208 12.99 -10.46 -10.97
CA ALA A 208 12.27 -10.77 -12.20
C ALA A 208 10.86 -10.18 -12.16
N CYS A 209 10.42 -9.65 -13.31
CA CYS A 209 9.11 -9.00 -13.46
C CYS A 209 8.01 -10.03 -13.72
N GLY A 210 7.89 -10.96 -12.78
CA GLY A 210 7.01 -12.11 -12.79
C GLY A 210 6.55 -12.46 -11.38
N ILE A 211 5.57 -13.35 -11.30
CA ILE A 211 5.00 -13.85 -10.05
C ILE A 211 5.25 -15.36 -10.00
N VAL A 212 5.59 -15.89 -8.83
CA VAL A 212 5.74 -17.34 -8.61
C VAL A 212 4.44 -18.06 -9.03
N ASP A 213 4.54 -19.23 -9.65
CA ASP A 213 3.44 -20.06 -10.17
C ASP A 213 2.59 -19.47 -11.32
N ILE A 214 2.72 -18.17 -11.62
CA ILE A 214 1.96 -17.47 -12.67
C ILE A 214 2.85 -17.12 -13.87
N GLY A 215 4.10 -16.74 -13.59
CA GLY A 215 5.09 -16.35 -14.59
C GLY A 215 5.13 -14.85 -14.88
N ASP A 216 5.66 -14.51 -16.05
CA ASP A 216 5.96 -13.13 -16.47
C ASP A 216 4.70 -12.25 -16.59
N VAL A 217 4.76 -11.10 -15.93
CA VAL A 217 3.72 -10.07 -16.00
C VAL A 217 3.69 -9.47 -17.40
N ALA A 218 2.48 -9.19 -17.90
CA ALA A 218 2.22 -8.63 -19.23
C ALA A 218 1.78 -7.16 -19.18
N GLY A 219 1.57 -6.59 -17.99
CA GLY A 219 1.20 -5.20 -17.79
C GLY A 219 0.11 -5.05 -16.74
N LYS A 220 -0.75 -4.04 -16.92
CA LYS A 220 -1.94 -3.77 -16.10
C LYS A 220 -3.22 -3.82 -16.92
N ALA A 221 -4.34 -4.06 -16.26
CA ALA A 221 -5.68 -3.92 -16.81
C ALA A 221 -6.65 -3.38 -15.74
N THR A 222 -7.79 -2.85 -16.18
CA THR A 222 -8.89 -2.45 -15.29
C THR A 222 -9.75 -3.67 -14.99
N ALA A 223 -10.02 -3.95 -13.72
CA ALA A 223 -10.93 -5.01 -13.32
C ALA A 223 -12.36 -4.75 -13.83
N THR A 224 -13.07 -5.82 -14.20
CA THR A 224 -14.48 -5.76 -14.62
C THR A 224 -15.25 -6.88 -13.97
N VAL A 225 -16.53 -6.66 -13.64
CA VAL A 225 -17.40 -7.70 -13.08
C VAL A 225 -17.42 -8.94 -13.98
N GLY A 226 -17.32 -10.12 -13.38
CA GLY A 226 -17.24 -11.42 -14.05
C GLY A 226 -15.85 -11.79 -14.58
N MET A 227 -14.85 -10.92 -14.43
CA MET A 227 -13.47 -11.24 -14.84
C MET A 227 -12.91 -12.37 -13.98
N ALA A 228 -12.46 -13.45 -14.62
CA ALA A 228 -11.67 -14.50 -13.97
C ALA A 228 -10.28 -13.95 -13.62
N VAL A 229 -9.91 -14.13 -12.36
CA VAL A 229 -8.65 -13.65 -11.79
C VAL A 229 -8.01 -14.74 -10.94
N ARG A 230 -6.72 -14.55 -10.68
CA ARG A 230 -5.95 -15.37 -9.75
C ARG A 230 -4.99 -14.50 -8.97
N LYS A 231 -4.46 -15.02 -7.87
CA LYS A 231 -3.39 -14.39 -7.11
C LYS A 231 -2.44 -15.45 -6.61
N ARG A 232 -1.20 -15.06 -6.32
CA ARG A 232 -0.26 -15.88 -5.56
C ARG A 232 0.07 -15.14 -4.27
N GLY A 233 -0.36 -15.68 -3.14
CA GLY A 233 -0.02 -15.16 -1.81
C GLY A 233 0.98 -16.07 -1.10
N ARG A 234 1.74 -15.56 -0.12
CA ARG A 234 2.67 -16.42 0.63
C ARG A 234 1.94 -17.52 1.40
N THR A 235 0.73 -17.24 1.91
CA THR A 235 -0.05 -18.18 2.75
C THR A 235 -0.80 -19.19 1.92
N THR A 236 -1.62 -18.72 0.99
CA THR A 236 -2.52 -19.61 0.23
C THR A 236 -1.94 -20.07 -1.09
N GLU A 237 -0.71 -19.67 -1.41
CA GLU A 237 -0.10 -19.90 -2.72
C GLU A 237 -1.02 -19.41 -3.85
N LEU A 238 -1.12 -20.17 -4.94
CA LEU A 238 -1.93 -19.83 -6.11
C LEU A 238 -3.42 -20.13 -5.89
N THR A 239 -4.23 -19.08 -5.85
CA THR A 239 -5.69 -19.17 -5.70
C THR A 239 -6.43 -18.45 -6.83
N TYR A 240 -7.69 -18.81 -7.03
CA TYR A 240 -8.52 -18.39 -8.15
C TYR A 240 -9.82 -17.76 -7.68
N GLY A 241 -10.31 -16.77 -8.43
CA GLY A 241 -11.54 -16.06 -8.12
C GLY A 241 -12.17 -15.39 -9.32
N ILE A 242 -13.34 -14.80 -9.08
CA ILE A 242 -14.13 -14.07 -10.07
C ILE A 242 -14.47 -12.71 -9.48
N VAL A 243 -14.21 -11.64 -10.23
CA VAL A 243 -14.57 -10.28 -9.79
C VAL A 243 -16.09 -10.17 -9.66
N ASP A 244 -16.59 -9.97 -8.44
CA ASP A 244 -18.00 -9.78 -8.14
C ASP A 244 -18.43 -8.32 -8.29
N THR A 245 -17.58 -7.39 -7.86
CA THR A 245 -17.84 -5.94 -7.94
C THR A 245 -16.55 -5.14 -8.08
N VAL A 246 -16.67 -3.91 -8.58
CA VAL A 246 -15.60 -2.90 -8.64
C VAL A 246 -16.01 -1.59 -7.97
N ASP A 247 -17.17 -1.57 -7.31
CA ASP A 247 -17.81 -0.40 -6.73
C ASP A 247 -17.92 -0.50 -5.20
N LEU A 248 -17.14 -1.41 -4.58
CA LEU A 248 -17.19 -1.69 -3.15
C LEU A 248 -16.59 -0.55 -2.34
N THR A 249 -17.33 -0.10 -1.34
CA THR A 249 -16.79 0.67 -0.25
C THR A 249 -16.84 -0.14 1.03
N VAL A 250 -15.72 -0.21 1.72
CA VAL A 250 -15.56 -0.96 2.95
C VAL A 250 -14.85 -0.11 3.99
N THR A 251 -15.28 -0.22 5.24
CA THR A 251 -14.58 0.36 6.40
C THR A 251 -13.91 -0.77 7.15
N ILE A 252 -12.59 -0.70 7.30
CA ILE A 252 -11.82 -1.74 7.95
C ILE A 252 -11.04 -1.16 9.13
N PRO A 253 -11.04 -1.83 10.31
CA PRO A 253 -10.16 -1.46 11.40
C PRO A 253 -8.71 -1.88 11.09
N TYR A 254 -7.81 -0.91 11.01
CA TYR A 254 -6.37 -1.13 10.81
C TYR A 254 -5.60 -1.30 12.12
N GLY A 255 -6.24 -1.06 13.27
CA GLY A 255 -5.61 -1.20 14.59
C GLY A 255 -4.77 0.00 15.00
N ASP A 256 -3.84 -0.24 15.93
CA ASP A 256 -3.02 0.73 16.64
C ASP A 256 -2.54 1.92 15.80
N GLY A 257 -2.82 3.13 16.28
CA GLY A 257 -2.42 4.40 15.66
C GLY A 257 -3.19 4.78 14.38
N LEU A 258 -3.76 3.80 13.66
CA LEU A 258 -4.39 4.01 12.34
C LEU A 258 -5.91 4.08 12.39
N GLY A 259 -6.54 3.40 13.35
CA GLY A 259 -7.99 3.39 13.53
C GLY A 259 -8.74 2.71 12.38
N SER A 260 -9.97 3.15 12.10
CA SER A 260 -10.77 2.62 11.00
C SER A 260 -10.60 3.44 9.73
N VAL A 261 -10.28 2.77 8.63
CA VAL A 261 -10.09 3.40 7.33
C VAL A 261 -11.19 2.96 6.37
N THR A 262 -11.85 3.93 5.75
CA THR A 262 -12.84 3.68 4.68
C THR A 262 -12.13 3.75 3.33
N LEU A 263 -12.22 2.66 2.56
CA LEU A 263 -11.67 2.54 1.22
C LEU A 263 -12.80 2.37 0.22
N THR A 264 -12.79 3.19 -0.84
CA THR A 264 -13.85 3.29 -1.86
C THR A 264 -13.43 2.68 -3.19
N ASN A 265 -14.38 2.25 -4.02
CA ASN A 265 -14.13 1.67 -5.35
C ASN A 265 -13.20 0.45 -5.34
N GLN A 266 -13.33 -0.38 -4.31
CA GLN A 266 -12.57 -1.61 -4.14
C GLN A 266 -13.10 -2.71 -5.06
N ILE A 267 -12.20 -3.63 -5.42
CA ILE A 267 -12.53 -4.83 -6.19
C ILE A 267 -12.91 -5.91 -5.19
N GLY A 268 -14.14 -6.40 -5.28
CA GLY A 268 -14.61 -7.56 -4.54
C GLY A 268 -14.52 -8.82 -5.39
N ILE A 269 -14.05 -9.93 -4.81
CA ILE A 269 -13.69 -11.15 -5.54
C ILE A 269 -14.28 -12.36 -4.80
N ASP A 270 -15.21 -13.06 -5.44
CA ASP A 270 -15.65 -14.37 -4.96
C ASP A 270 -14.58 -15.42 -5.30
N VAL A 271 -14.34 -16.37 -4.40
CA VAL A 271 -13.50 -17.54 -4.70
C VAL A 271 -14.08 -18.34 -5.87
N ASP A 272 -13.20 -18.93 -6.69
CA ASP A 272 -13.58 -19.97 -7.63
C ASP A 272 -13.36 -21.35 -6.98
N PRO A 273 -14.41 -21.96 -6.40
CA PRO A 273 -14.30 -23.22 -5.67
C PRO A 273 -13.95 -24.41 -6.57
N ALA A 274 -14.05 -24.26 -7.90
CA ALA A 274 -13.63 -25.31 -8.83
C ALA A 274 -12.09 -25.45 -8.89
N HIS A 275 -11.35 -24.40 -8.51
CA HIS A 275 -9.90 -24.36 -8.62
C HIS A 275 -9.18 -24.17 -7.26
N SER A 276 -9.80 -23.51 -6.28
CA SER A 276 -9.23 -23.33 -4.94
C SER A 276 -10.31 -23.23 -3.88
N PRO A 277 -10.11 -23.80 -2.66
CA PRO A 277 -11.13 -23.78 -1.60
C PRO A 277 -11.30 -22.39 -0.95
N GLN A 278 -10.29 -21.53 -1.06
CA GLN A 278 -10.28 -20.16 -0.54
C GLN A 278 -9.65 -19.23 -1.57
N PHE A 279 -10.07 -17.97 -1.57
CA PHE A 279 -9.42 -16.93 -2.35
C PHE A 279 -8.20 -16.40 -1.62
N GLY A 280 -8.28 -16.08 -0.32
CA GLY A 280 -7.11 -15.60 0.44
C GLY A 280 -7.28 -15.63 1.95
N ASP A 281 -6.16 -15.53 2.67
CA ASP A 281 -6.09 -15.61 4.14
C ASP A 281 -4.97 -14.70 4.69
N HIS A 282 -4.82 -14.64 6.01
CA HIS A 282 -3.82 -13.86 6.73
C HIS A 282 -2.40 -14.14 6.19
N GLY A 283 -1.69 -13.09 5.79
CA GLY A 283 -0.38 -13.13 5.15
C GLY A 283 -0.41 -12.98 3.63
N ASP A 284 -1.57 -13.13 2.98
CA ASP A 284 -1.70 -12.87 1.53
C ASP A 284 -1.76 -11.40 1.18
N SER A 285 -1.97 -10.52 2.16
CA SER A 285 -1.92 -9.08 1.97
C SER A 285 -0.66 -8.68 1.21
N GLY A 286 -0.84 -7.92 0.13
CA GLY A 286 0.20 -7.43 -0.74
C GLY A 286 0.32 -8.25 -2.02
N SER A 287 -0.29 -9.43 -2.10
CA SER A 287 -0.35 -10.20 -3.34
C SER A 287 -1.13 -9.44 -4.42
N VAL A 288 -0.63 -9.46 -5.65
CA VAL A 288 -1.34 -8.85 -6.78
C VAL A 288 -2.39 -9.80 -7.32
N VAL A 289 -3.57 -9.25 -7.63
CA VAL A 289 -4.63 -9.93 -8.36
C VAL A 289 -4.38 -9.73 -9.85
N ILE A 290 -4.39 -10.82 -10.61
CA ILE A 290 -3.98 -10.85 -12.01
C ILE A 290 -4.99 -11.60 -12.88
N ASP A 291 -5.23 -11.12 -14.10
CA ASP A 291 -6.10 -11.79 -15.06
C ASP A 291 -5.41 -12.95 -15.81
N ASN A 292 -6.18 -13.67 -16.62
CA ASN A 292 -5.68 -14.79 -17.44
C ASN A 292 -4.64 -14.36 -18.50
N ALA A 293 -4.64 -13.09 -18.90
CA ALA A 293 -3.64 -12.50 -19.81
C ALA A 293 -2.36 -12.05 -19.08
N ARG A 294 -2.23 -12.36 -17.78
CA ARG A 294 -1.12 -11.95 -16.90
C ARG A 294 -0.99 -10.44 -16.77
N ARG A 295 -2.11 -9.71 -16.78
CA ARG A 295 -2.17 -8.27 -16.48
C ARG A 295 -2.66 -8.06 -15.07
N VAL A 296 -1.93 -7.28 -14.29
CA VAL A 296 -2.29 -6.96 -12.91
C VAL A 296 -3.55 -6.08 -12.91
N VAL A 297 -4.51 -6.39 -12.04
CA VAL A 297 -5.79 -5.67 -11.94
C VAL A 297 -6.05 -5.09 -10.56
N GLY A 298 -5.45 -5.66 -9.50
CA GLY A 298 -5.58 -5.15 -8.15
C GLY A 298 -4.48 -5.58 -7.20
N LEU A 299 -4.49 -5.01 -6.00
CA LEU A 299 -3.61 -5.34 -4.88
C LEU A 299 -4.47 -5.85 -3.71
N HIS A 300 -4.39 -7.14 -3.40
CA HIS A 300 -5.19 -7.80 -2.35
C HIS A 300 -4.76 -7.30 -0.96
N PHE A 301 -5.72 -6.93 -0.10
CA PHE A 301 -5.43 -6.41 1.25
C PHE A 301 -6.37 -6.92 2.36
N ALA A 302 -7.55 -7.42 1.99
CA ALA A 302 -8.58 -7.83 2.93
C ALA A 302 -9.48 -8.92 2.33
N GLY A 303 -10.37 -9.47 3.15
CA GLY A 303 -11.34 -10.47 2.74
C GLY A 303 -12.38 -10.72 3.81
N ASN A 304 -13.03 -11.88 3.78
CA ASN A 304 -13.88 -12.36 4.86
C ASN A 304 -13.18 -13.44 5.69
N GLU A 305 -13.71 -13.72 6.88
CA GLU A 305 -13.07 -14.59 7.87
C GLU A 305 -12.84 -16.04 7.42
N ASP A 306 -13.66 -16.58 6.51
CA ASP A 306 -13.50 -17.94 5.96
C ASP A 306 -12.64 -18.00 4.68
N GLY A 307 -12.14 -16.85 4.22
CA GLY A 307 -11.28 -16.73 3.04
C GLY A 307 -11.97 -16.92 1.69
N THR A 308 -13.29 -17.08 1.64
CA THR A 308 -14.04 -17.29 0.37
C THR A 308 -14.31 -16.01 -0.42
N TYR A 309 -14.00 -14.84 0.14
CA TYR A 309 -14.15 -13.54 -0.50
C TYR A 309 -12.92 -12.68 -0.29
N GLY A 310 -12.37 -12.11 -1.36
CA GLY A 310 -11.25 -11.18 -1.35
C GLY A 310 -11.64 -9.75 -1.64
N VAL A 311 -10.83 -8.82 -1.15
CA VAL A 311 -10.93 -7.39 -1.43
C VAL A 311 -9.56 -6.86 -1.84
N ALA A 312 -9.54 -6.16 -2.97
CA ALA A 312 -8.32 -5.61 -3.56
C ALA A 312 -8.48 -4.14 -3.95
N ASN A 313 -7.43 -3.35 -3.75
CA ASN A 313 -7.36 -1.98 -4.28
C ASN A 313 -7.24 -2.03 -5.81
N PRO A 314 -7.88 -1.12 -6.57
CA PRO A 314 -7.66 -1.00 -8.01
C PRO A 314 -6.19 -0.70 -8.31
N ILE A 315 -5.55 -1.50 -9.18
CA ILE A 315 -4.11 -1.35 -9.41
C ILE A 315 -3.74 0.04 -9.93
N GLN A 316 -4.59 0.66 -10.75
CA GLN A 316 -4.32 1.99 -11.29
C GLN A 316 -4.18 3.03 -10.17
N ALA A 317 -5.07 3.02 -9.17
CA ALA A 317 -5.01 3.93 -8.04
C ALA A 317 -3.73 3.73 -7.22
N VAL A 318 -3.28 2.48 -7.04
CA VAL A 318 -2.02 2.14 -6.37
C VAL A 318 -0.81 2.70 -7.11
N LEU A 319 -0.75 2.50 -8.43
CA LEU A 319 0.34 2.98 -9.26
C LEU A 319 0.44 4.52 -9.25
N ASP A 320 -0.70 5.19 -9.30
CA ASP A 320 -0.78 6.66 -9.25
C ASP A 320 -0.36 7.20 -7.88
N ALA A 321 -0.87 6.60 -6.80
CA ALA A 321 -0.54 7.01 -5.42
C ALA A 321 0.95 6.88 -5.09
N LEU A 322 1.61 5.86 -5.64
CA LEU A 322 3.03 5.60 -5.37
C LEU A 322 3.96 6.13 -6.47
N ASN A 323 3.42 6.72 -7.54
CA ASN A 323 4.15 7.15 -8.74
C ASN A 323 5.08 6.06 -9.30
N VAL A 324 4.52 4.89 -9.57
CA VAL A 324 5.23 3.73 -10.13
C VAL A 324 4.50 3.14 -11.34
N SER A 325 5.17 2.26 -12.08
CA SER A 325 4.59 1.52 -13.20
C SER A 325 4.88 0.02 -13.06
N ILE A 326 4.00 -0.82 -13.60
CA ILE A 326 4.20 -2.28 -13.57
C ILE A 326 5.48 -2.64 -14.32
N CYS A 327 6.38 -3.39 -13.68
CA CYS A 327 7.50 -3.95 -14.40
C CYS A 327 7.02 -5.08 -15.32
N VAL A 328 7.51 -5.08 -16.56
CA VAL A 328 7.33 -6.18 -17.51
C VAL A 328 8.70 -6.63 -18.04
N PRO A 329 8.86 -7.89 -18.48
CA PRO A 329 10.12 -8.35 -19.05
C PRO A 329 10.54 -7.52 -20.27
N LYS A 330 11.84 -7.25 -20.40
CA LYS A 330 12.43 -6.40 -21.46
C LYS A 330 12.02 -6.82 -22.88
N ALA A 331 11.87 -8.12 -23.16
CA ALA A 331 11.44 -8.61 -24.47
C ALA A 331 10.05 -8.06 -24.87
N LYS A 332 9.11 -8.05 -23.93
CA LYS A 332 7.77 -7.48 -24.15
C LYS A 332 7.79 -5.96 -24.30
N GLU A 333 8.71 -5.26 -23.62
CA GLU A 333 8.89 -3.82 -23.83
C GLU A 333 9.37 -3.51 -25.25
N VAL A 334 10.26 -4.35 -25.80
CA VAL A 334 10.76 -4.21 -27.18
C VAL A 334 9.66 -4.51 -28.19
N GLU A 335 8.90 -5.59 -28.01
CA GLU A 335 7.75 -5.93 -28.86
C GLU A 335 6.73 -4.78 -28.89
N LYS A 336 6.36 -4.24 -27.73
CA LYS A 336 5.42 -3.12 -27.64
C LYS A 336 5.98 -1.86 -28.32
N LYS A 337 7.28 -1.59 -28.21
CA LYS A 337 7.95 -0.48 -28.93
C LYS A 337 7.94 -0.69 -30.44
N ILE A 338 8.12 -1.92 -30.91
CA ILE A 338 8.04 -2.28 -32.34
C ILE A 338 6.60 -2.08 -32.85
N GLU A 339 5.60 -2.63 -32.14
CA GLU A 339 4.18 -2.49 -32.48
C GLU A 339 3.76 -1.02 -32.57
N ILE A 340 4.13 -0.19 -31.58
CA ILE A 340 3.86 1.25 -31.59
C ILE A 340 4.54 1.92 -32.81
N LYS A 341 5.77 1.53 -33.13
CA LYS A 341 6.52 2.08 -34.26
C LYS A 341 5.88 1.70 -35.60
N GLU A 342 5.35 0.49 -35.73
CA GLU A 342 4.65 0.02 -36.93
C GLU A 342 3.32 0.75 -37.11
N ARG A 343 2.50 0.85 -36.07
CA ARG A 343 1.24 1.63 -36.13
C ARG A 343 1.48 3.11 -36.41
N LEU A 344 2.59 3.68 -35.92
CA LEU A 344 3.00 5.05 -36.27
C LEU A 344 3.37 5.21 -37.75
N LYS A 345 3.91 4.18 -38.39
CA LYS A 345 4.18 4.21 -39.84
C LYS A 345 2.87 4.15 -40.63
N GLU A 346 1.98 3.21 -40.29
CA GLU A 346 0.65 3.09 -40.91
C GLU A 346 -0.13 4.41 -40.81
N PHE A 347 -0.12 5.04 -39.63
CA PHE A 347 -0.78 6.32 -39.42
C PHE A 347 -0.25 7.43 -40.34
N LYS A 348 1.09 7.52 -40.49
CA LYS A 348 1.71 8.50 -41.39
C LYS A 348 1.37 8.25 -42.86
N GLU A 349 1.22 7.00 -43.27
CA GLU A 349 0.77 6.66 -44.63
C GLU A 349 -0.69 7.04 -44.86
N ILE A 350 -1.56 6.80 -43.87
CA ILE A 350 -2.97 7.22 -43.92
C ILE A 350 -3.08 8.75 -43.99
N GLU A 351 -2.33 9.49 -43.15
CA GLU A 351 -2.30 10.96 -43.21
C GLU A 351 -1.87 11.48 -44.59
N LYS A 352 -0.84 10.88 -45.21
CA LYS A 352 -0.41 11.23 -46.58
C LYS A 352 -1.48 10.97 -47.63
N LYS A 353 -2.20 9.84 -47.55
CA LYS A 353 -3.28 9.52 -48.49
C LYS A 353 -4.44 10.51 -48.39
N ILE A 354 -4.83 10.90 -47.17
CA ILE A 354 -5.89 11.88 -46.93
C ILE A 354 -5.50 13.28 -47.42
N GLU A 355 -4.23 13.64 -47.25
CA GLU A 355 -3.69 14.90 -47.76
C GLU A 355 -3.67 14.96 -49.29
N TYR A 356 -3.41 13.82 -49.95
CA TYR A 356 -3.51 13.69 -51.40
C TYR A 356 -4.96 13.73 -51.92
N GLU A 357 -5.91 13.12 -51.20
CA GLU A 357 -7.33 13.04 -51.58
C GLU A 357 -8.17 14.27 -51.19
N LYS A 358 -7.57 15.30 -50.55
CA LYS A 358 -8.24 16.55 -50.11
C LYS A 358 -9.54 16.32 -49.31
N MET A 359 -9.54 15.36 -48.38
CA MET A 359 -10.69 15.07 -47.50
C MET A 359 -10.47 15.65 -46.08
N PRO A 360 -10.83 16.92 -45.79
CA PRO A 360 -10.53 17.58 -44.52
C PRO A 360 -11.26 16.97 -43.31
N GLU A 361 -12.47 16.45 -43.49
CA GLU A 361 -13.29 15.89 -42.40
C GLU A 361 -12.68 14.60 -41.83
N LYS A 362 -12.16 13.70 -42.68
CA LYS A 362 -11.47 12.47 -42.26
C LYS A 362 -10.14 12.73 -41.54
N LYS A 363 -9.49 13.88 -41.79
CA LYS A 363 -8.23 14.27 -41.12
C LYS A 363 -8.43 14.57 -39.63
N ILE A 364 -9.63 15.00 -39.23
CA ILE A 364 -9.96 15.33 -37.84
C ILE A 364 -10.23 14.07 -37.03
N GLU A 365 -11.09 13.17 -37.53
CA GLU A 365 -11.45 11.90 -36.88
C GLU A 365 -10.22 11.02 -36.58
N ILE A 366 -9.27 10.97 -37.53
CA ILE A 366 -8.05 10.18 -37.39
C ILE A 366 -7.08 10.81 -36.39
N LYS A 367 -7.01 12.14 -36.30
CA LYS A 367 -6.22 12.84 -35.27
C LYS A 367 -6.78 12.64 -33.87
N GLU A 368 -8.10 12.54 -33.72
CA GLU A 368 -8.75 12.24 -32.43
C GLU A 368 -8.46 10.80 -32.00
N ARG A 369 -8.62 9.84 -32.92
CA ARG A 369 -8.28 8.42 -32.67
C ARG A 369 -6.81 8.20 -32.33
N PHE A 370 -5.92 9.07 -32.82
CA PHE A 370 -4.50 9.07 -32.47
C PHE A 370 -4.20 9.67 -31.09
N LYS A 371 -4.98 10.67 -30.66
CA LYS A 371 -4.88 11.23 -29.30
C LYS A 371 -5.29 10.21 -28.26
N GLU A 372 -6.31 9.39 -28.52
CA GLU A 372 -6.70 8.30 -27.61
C GLU A 372 -5.62 7.22 -27.47
N PHE A 373 -4.79 7.01 -28.50
CA PHE A 373 -3.73 6.00 -28.49
C PHE A 373 -2.44 6.46 -27.79
N LYS A 374 -2.19 7.77 -27.70
CA LYS A 374 -1.14 8.32 -26.84
C LYS A 374 -1.77 8.63 -25.49
N GLU A 375 -1.51 7.79 -24.48
CA GLU A 375 -1.78 8.16 -23.08
C GLU A 375 -1.34 9.61 -22.79
N PRO A 376 -2.04 10.36 -21.90
CA PRO A 376 -1.93 11.81 -21.81
C PRO A 376 -0.49 12.31 -21.66
N LYS A 377 -0.15 13.26 -22.52
CA LYS A 377 1.20 13.77 -22.76
C LYS A 377 1.71 14.79 -21.75
N GLU A 378 1.19 14.82 -20.52
CA GLU A 378 1.57 15.86 -19.53
C GLU A 378 2.88 15.60 -18.77
N ILE A 379 3.57 14.48 -19.03
CA ILE A 379 4.84 14.16 -18.34
C ILE A 379 6.10 14.53 -19.16
N ARG A 380 5.97 15.02 -20.41
CA ARG A 380 7.13 15.14 -21.32
C ARG A 380 7.77 16.52 -21.48
N GLU A 381 7.28 17.59 -20.85
CA GLU A 381 7.83 18.95 -21.07
C GLU A 381 8.64 19.56 -19.92
N ARG A 382 8.98 18.81 -18.86
CA ARG A 382 9.95 19.30 -17.84
C ARG A 382 11.38 18.79 -17.99
N VAL A 383 11.70 18.05 -19.04
CA VAL A 383 13.08 17.62 -19.34
C VAL A 383 13.63 18.48 -20.46
N LYS A 384 14.05 19.71 -20.12
CA LYS A 384 15.07 20.49 -20.84
C LYS A 384 15.34 21.82 -20.12
N THR A 385 16.35 21.81 -19.25
CA THR A 385 17.29 22.94 -19.11
C THR A 385 18.68 22.40 -18.73
N PRO A 386 19.76 22.97 -19.30
CA PRO A 386 21.13 22.49 -19.12
C PRO A 386 21.82 23.21 -17.95
N GLY A 387 22.73 22.52 -17.27
CA GLY A 387 23.61 23.14 -16.26
C GLY A 387 24.05 22.15 -15.20
N ALA A 388 25.11 21.41 -15.49
CA ALA A 388 25.86 20.67 -14.49
C ALA A 388 26.77 21.65 -13.74
N GLU A 389 26.46 21.93 -12.48
CA GLU A 389 27.46 22.23 -11.45
C GLU A 389 27.03 21.54 -10.16
N GLY A 390 27.93 20.70 -9.63
CA GLY A 390 27.66 19.78 -8.54
C GLY A 390 27.47 20.49 -7.20
N PHE A 391 26.36 20.17 -6.53
CA PHE A 391 26.25 20.33 -5.09
C PHE A 391 26.67 19.02 -4.41
N PRO A 392 27.64 19.02 -3.49
CA PRO A 392 28.01 17.82 -2.76
C PRO A 392 26.87 17.44 -1.81
N ILE A 393 26.23 16.31 -2.09
CA ILE A 393 25.30 15.65 -1.17
C ILE A 393 26.15 15.02 -0.05
N PRO A 394 26.00 15.39 1.23
CA PRO A 394 26.73 14.72 2.30
C PRO A 394 26.19 13.28 2.48
N PRO A 395 27.05 12.32 2.81
CA PRO A 395 26.65 10.93 2.99
C PRO A 395 25.77 10.79 4.23
N ILE A 396 24.56 10.25 4.08
CA ILE A 396 23.66 9.92 5.19
C ILE A 396 23.64 8.39 5.34
N GLY A 397 24.57 7.90 6.15
CA GLY A 397 24.51 6.65 6.90
C GLY A 397 24.94 6.98 8.34
N PRO A 398 24.89 6.06 9.32
CA PRO A 398 25.15 6.38 10.72
C PRO A 398 26.65 6.65 10.92
N ALA A 399 27.09 7.87 10.62
CA ALA A 399 28.42 8.33 10.93
C ALA A 399 28.45 8.83 12.37
N LYS A 400 29.41 8.35 13.15
CA LYS A 400 29.80 8.95 14.44
C LYS A 400 29.84 10.46 14.27
N PRO A 401 29.24 11.24 15.17
CA PRO A 401 28.99 12.62 14.85
C PRO A 401 30.31 13.40 14.94
N ILE A 402 30.77 13.92 13.80
CA ILE A 402 32.03 14.65 13.66
C ILE A 402 31.77 16.12 14.01
N GLY A 403 32.58 16.66 14.92
CA GLY A 403 32.61 18.08 15.28
C GLY A 403 31.93 18.41 16.61
N SER A 404 32.32 19.56 17.19
CA SER A 404 31.79 20.06 18.46
C SER A 404 30.31 20.44 18.34
N ALA A 405 29.64 20.65 19.48
CA ALA A 405 28.26 21.10 19.48
C ALA A 405 28.11 22.47 18.79
N GLU A 406 29.09 23.37 18.92
CA GLU A 406 29.08 24.66 18.22
C GLU A 406 29.18 24.50 16.70
N GLU A 407 29.99 23.55 16.20
CA GLU A 407 30.12 23.32 14.75
C GLU A 407 28.85 22.72 14.14
N ARG A 408 28.09 21.94 14.91
CA ARG A 408 26.78 21.42 14.48
C ARG A 408 25.72 22.50 14.47
N LEU A 409 25.74 23.39 15.47
CA LEU A 409 24.83 24.53 15.54
C LEU A 409 25.07 25.49 14.37
N ALA A 410 26.32 25.81 14.06
CA ALA A 410 26.67 26.68 12.93
C ALA A 410 26.23 26.10 11.57
N ARG A 411 26.30 24.77 11.39
CA ARG A 411 25.80 24.09 10.18
C ARG A 411 24.28 24.14 10.07
N LEU A 412 23.57 23.95 11.18
CA LEU A 412 22.12 24.09 11.24
C LEU A 412 21.67 25.52 10.95
N GLU A 413 22.34 26.52 11.54
CA GLU A 413 22.06 27.94 11.29
C GLU A 413 22.29 28.31 9.82
N THR A 414 23.34 27.78 9.20
CA THR A 414 23.63 27.98 7.78
C THR A 414 22.55 27.34 6.89
N ALA A 415 22.12 26.11 7.20
CA ALA A 415 21.07 25.41 6.45
C ALA A 415 19.70 26.10 6.60
N VAL A 416 19.37 26.59 7.80
CA VAL A 416 18.15 27.35 8.06
C VAL A 416 18.17 28.68 7.30
N ASN A 417 19.30 29.40 7.30
CA ASN A 417 19.44 30.64 6.53
C ASN A 417 19.28 30.43 5.02
N GLN A 418 19.73 29.30 4.46
CA GLN A 418 19.49 28.97 3.05
C GLN A 418 18.01 28.69 2.73
N LEU A 419 17.22 28.25 3.72
CA LEU A 419 15.79 27.98 3.57
C LEU A 419 14.91 29.24 3.77
N THR A 420 15.44 30.32 4.34
CA THR A 420 14.66 31.54 4.65
C THR A 420 14.08 32.27 3.44
N HIS A 421 14.59 32.02 2.22
CA HIS A 421 14.04 32.58 0.97
C HIS A 421 12.83 31.81 0.41
N PHE A 422 12.56 30.60 0.92
CA PHE A 422 11.44 29.76 0.48
C PHE A 422 10.22 29.81 1.40
N ILE A 423 10.35 30.45 2.57
CA ILE A 423 9.28 30.58 3.57
C ILE A 423 8.87 32.05 3.70
N ARG A 424 7.63 32.35 3.29
CA ARG A 424 7.04 33.70 3.42
C ARG A 424 7.01 34.13 4.89
N PRO A 425 7.20 35.42 5.22
CA PRO A 425 7.22 35.91 6.60
C PRO A 425 6.04 35.42 7.45
N GLU A 426 4.86 35.31 6.85
CA GLU A 426 3.63 34.86 7.51
C GLU A 426 3.61 33.37 7.90
N LEU A 427 4.51 32.56 7.33
CA LEU A 427 4.61 31.11 7.56
C LEU A 427 5.85 30.73 8.39
N ARG A 428 6.57 31.72 8.92
CA ARG A 428 7.71 31.47 9.80
C ARG A 428 7.20 31.13 11.20
N PRO A 429 7.69 30.05 11.82
CA PRO A 429 7.39 29.78 13.22
C PRO A 429 7.88 30.96 14.08
N ASP A 430 7.05 31.44 15.01
CA ASP A 430 7.49 32.37 16.03
C ASP A 430 8.37 31.62 17.04
N LEU A 431 9.69 31.80 16.92
CA LEU A 431 10.68 31.17 17.79
C LEU A 431 10.85 31.91 19.13
N GLY A 432 10.10 33.00 19.36
CA GLY A 432 10.07 33.69 20.65
C GLY A 432 9.23 32.98 21.71
N ALA A 433 8.36 32.05 21.31
CA ALA A 433 7.53 31.26 22.23
C ALA A 433 8.04 29.82 22.30
N GLY A 434 8.63 29.44 23.45
CA GLY A 434 9.10 28.08 23.71
C GLY A 434 7.98 27.04 23.58
N ALA A 435 8.31 25.87 23.02
CA ALA A 435 7.36 24.79 22.68
C ALA A 435 6.78 24.00 23.87
N LEU A 436 6.92 24.49 25.12
CA LEU A 436 6.54 23.79 26.35
C LEU A 436 5.69 24.67 27.27
N THR A 437 4.54 25.15 26.79
CA THR A 437 3.69 26.10 27.53
C THR A 437 2.86 25.51 28.68
N ARG A 438 3.21 24.33 29.23
CA ARG A 438 2.44 23.72 30.35
C ARG A 438 3.27 23.11 31.48
N GLU A 439 4.58 23.30 31.50
CA GLU A 439 5.42 22.93 32.64
C GLU A 439 6.04 24.21 33.23
N PRO A 440 6.03 24.40 34.56
CA PRO A 440 6.76 25.50 35.17
C PRO A 440 8.26 25.29 34.94
N ASP A 441 8.96 26.34 34.49
CA ASP A 441 10.42 26.33 34.39
C ASP A 441 11.03 25.94 35.75
N LEU A 442 11.97 24.99 35.73
CA LEU A 442 12.70 24.57 36.92
C LEU A 442 13.45 25.77 37.51
N SER A 443 13.37 25.96 38.82
CA SER A 443 14.11 27.05 39.48
C SER A 443 15.62 26.83 39.31
N SER A 444 16.42 27.90 39.43
CA SER A 444 17.89 27.79 39.38
C SER A 444 18.45 26.81 40.43
N SER A 445 17.77 26.69 41.59
CA SER A 445 18.06 25.67 42.60
C SER A 445 17.76 24.25 42.12
N ASP A 446 16.64 24.03 41.44
CA ASP A 446 16.26 22.70 40.92
C ASP A 446 17.19 22.26 39.79
N LEU A 447 17.56 23.17 38.89
CA LEU A 447 18.55 22.91 37.84
C LEU A 447 19.93 22.55 38.43
N SER A 448 20.35 23.24 39.49
CA SER A 448 21.63 22.93 40.15
C SER A 448 21.62 21.56 40.83
N THR A 449 20.47 21.17 41.39
CA THR A 449 20.28 19.88 42.06
C THR A 449 20.22 18.75 41.04
N LEU A 450 19.47 18.94 39.94
CA LEU A 450 19.38 18.00 38.84
C LEU A 450 20.74 17.79 38.16
N SER A 451 21.50 18.86 37.94
CA SER A 451 22.86 18.80 37.40
C SER A 451 23.80 17.98 38.31
N ARG A 452 23.73 18.21 39.63
CA ARG A 452 24.52 17.46 40.60
C ARG A 452 24.09 15.98 40.68
N GLN A 453 22.80 15.69 40.51
CA GLN A 453 22.27 14.32 40.43
C GLN A 453 22.75 13.58 39.19
N LEU A 454 22.70 14.23 38.02
CA LEU A 454 23.17 13.67 36.76
C LEU A 454 24.68 13.43 36.76
N GLN A 455 25.46 14.36 37.34
CA GLN A 455 26.90 14.17 37.53
C GLN A 455 27.20 12.98 38.44
N LYS A 456 26.43 12.78 39.52
CA LYS A 456 26.57 11.63 40.40
C LYS A 456 26.21 10.33 39.68
N GLN A 457 25.10 10.27 38.94
CA GLN A 457 24.71 9.10 38.16
C GLN A 457 25.75 8.74 37.09
N ALA A 458 26.34 9.74 36.43
CA ALA A 458 27.41 9.51 35.47
C ALA A 458 28.69 8.97 36.14
N ALA A 459 29.03 9.47 37.33
CA ALA A 459 30.16 8.95 38.12
C ALA A 459 29.92 7.51 38.60
N ASP A 460 28.72 7.22 39.10
CA ASP A 460 28.32 5.87 39.56
C ASP A 460 28.32 4.87 38.39
N ALA A 461 27.81 5.27 37.22
CA ALA A 461 27.82 4.45 36.01
C ALA A 461 29.24 4.19 35.49
N LYS A 462 30.14 5.19 35.59
CA LYS A 462 31.55 5.04 35.24
C LYS A 462 32.25 4.06 36.20
N GLN A 463 32.02 4.20 37.50
CA GLN A 463 32.60 3.31 38.51
C GLN A 463 32.08 1.87 38.38
N ALA A 464 30.80 1.68 38.08
CA ALA A 464 30.23 0.36 37.81
C ALA A 464 30.85 -0.30 36.57
N LYS A 465 31.14 0.48 35.52
CA LYS A 465 31.85 0.00 34.34
C LYS A 465 33.30 -0.38 34.66
N ASP A 466 34.02 0.49 35.37
CA ASP A 466 35.42 0.27 35.73
C ASP A 466 35.57 -0.97 36.63
N ASN A 467 34.64 -1.21 37.57
CA ASN A 467 34.61 -2.42 38.39
C ASN A 467 34.35 -3.69 37.57
N LYS A 468 33.50 -3.62 36.55
CA LYS A 468 33.18 -4.75 35.66
C LYS A 468 34.34 -5.10 34.71
N ASP A 469 35.18 -4.13 34.37
CA ASP A 469 36.38 -4.34 33.56
C ASP A 469 37.55 -4.93 34.37
N VAL A 470 37.54 -4.81 35.71
CA VAL A 470 38.52 -5.42 36.63
C VAL A 470 38.15 -6.88 36.98
N GLU A 471 36.88 -7.27 36.89
CA GLU A 471 36.40 -8.64 37.17
C GLU A 471 36.57 -9.64 36.02
N LYS A 472 37.13 -9.25 34.86
CA LYS A 472 37.48 -10.23 33.82
C LYS A 472 38.65 -11.10 34.30
N PRO A 473 38.47 -12.42 34.50
CA PRO A 473 39.59 -13.29 34.79
C PRO A 473 40.52 -13.30 33.57
N ARG A 474 41.81 -13.05 33.79
CA ARG A 474 42.85 -13.45 32.83
C ARG A 474 42.92 -14.97 32.87
N GLU A 475 42.16 -15.64 32.01
CA GLU A 475 42.45 -17.02 31.65
C GLU A 475 43.46 -17.01 30.49
N ALA A 476 44.55 -17.73 30.76
CA ALA A 476 45.68 -18.01 29.89
C ALA A 476 45.41 -19.21 28.99
#